data_AF-A0A3N9NBH2-F1
#
_entry.id   AF-A0A3N9NBH2-F1
#
_cell.length_a   1.000
_cell.length_b   1.000
_cell.length_c   1.000
_cell.angle_alpha   90.00
_cell.angle_beta   90.00
_cell.angle_gamma   90.00
#
_symmetry.space_group_name_H-M   'P 1'
#
loop_
_entity.id
_entity.type
_entity.pdbx_description
1 polymer ?
#
loop_
_entity_poly.entity_id
_entity_poly.type
_entity_poly.pdbx_seq_one_letter_code
_entity_poly.pdbx_strand_id
1 'polypeptide(L)'
;MHLFAEAKFMNGSTIMLLKQFVLGLCVNLFCGSMLFTAAQAGEPVNPNASTEARALLKLLYDISGKYTLTGQHNYPNTRDRNSQFAARYTGEMPAIWSTDMGFAEDGDTDSYLARPDIVQEAIRQHKLGSLVTICWHAVPPTADEPVTFRPSHDADSTRLASVQGQLLDEQFKDVLTPGTELYEKWAAQVDSVAFYLQKLQQARVPILWRPYHEMNGDWFWWGGRIGEYSTVALYRQMFDRLVHHHKLDNLIWMWSVDRAHQPRMYYSQYYPGEDYLDVVSLDVYGSDFSEAYYDSLKALAHGKPLVLGEVGNPPTLEILQAQPLWGFWVVWAGMVRNTTKEEYQTLLASPRILTLDDPAHWEVMAPYRRACNLPPLPIQESPNLNGTWIFDEQASVLDRFGAGNAAYKLEIAQDEKVLITRRYFIVEWGDDRVTVDTLKLDGTESIAELFNAPRVTTATWSEKGDMLVIESKTTFTRGGRPIEMSATEKWRLQKRGLILSIEETATTFRGERTVTMVYKKQ
;
A
#
# COMPACT_ATOMS: atom_id res chain seq x y z
N MET A 1 -63.87 -37.13 -63.03
CA MET A 1 -63.32 -36.16 -64.01
C MET A 1 -64.52 -35.45 -64.61
N HIS A 2 -64.77 -34.17 -64.42
CA HIS A 2 -63.86 -33.06 -64.17
C HIS A 2 -64.66 -31.95 -63.50
N LEU A 3 -64.26 -31.43 -62.33
CA LEU A 3 -64.99 -30.33 -61.72
C LEU A 3 -64.12 -29.34 -60.92
N PHE A 4 -64.19 -28.03 -61.27
CA PHE A 4 -64.79 -26.87 -60.53
C PHE A 4 -63.80 -26.22 -59.51
N ALA A 5 -63.44 -24.93 -59.61
CA ALA A 5 -64.22 -23.70 -59.38
C ALA A 5 -64.73 -23.56 -57.93
N GLU A 6 -64.30 -22.51 -57.21
CA GLU A 6 -65.23 -21.47 -56.73
C GLU A 6 -64.54 -20.36 -55.91
N ALA A 7 -64.92 -19.13 -56.25
CA ALA A 7 -64.88 -17.94 -55.43
C ALA A 7 -66.32 -17.62 -54.99
N LYS A 8 -66.46 -16.75 -53.97
CA LYS A 8 -67.67 -16.08 -53.43
C LYS A 8 -68.33 -16.77 -52.23
N PHE A 9 -68.50 -16.05 -51.12
CA PHE A 9 -69.69 -15.20 -50.92
C PHE A 9 -69.53 -14.23 -49.74
N MET A 10 -70.07 -13.03 -49.94
CA MET A 10 -70.35 -12.01 -48.93
C MET A 10 -71.58 -12.37 -48.07
N ASN A 11 -71.68 -11.69 -46.92
CA ASN A 11 -72.85 -11.24 -46.15
C ASN A 11 -72.67 -11.65 -44.67
N GLY A 12 -72.75 -10.78 -43.68
CA GLY A 12 -73.36 -9.46 -43.58
C GLY A 12 -74.21 -9.47 -42.31
N SER A 13 -73.96 -8.51 -41.41
CA SER A 13 -74.94 -7.98 -40.42
C SER A 13 -75.38 -8.96 -39.30
N THR A 14 -75.53 -8.65 -38.00
CA THR A 14 -75.72 -7.42 -37.23
C THR A 14 -76.02 -7.85 -35.76
N ILE A 15 -75.60 -7.06 -34.76
CA ILE A 15 -76.13 -6.95 -33.37
C ILE A 15 -75.95 -8.15 -32.40
N MET A 16 -75.21 -7.98 -31.29
CA MET A 16 -75.78 -7.57 -29.98
C MET A 16 -74.72 -7.61 -28.85
N LEU A 17 -74.75 -6.60 -27.98
CA LEU A 17 -74.04 -6.53 -26.70
C LEU A 17 -74.44 -7.69 -25.77
N LEU A 18 -73.49 -8.25 -24.99
CA LEU A 18 -73.61 -8.30 -23.52
C LEU A 18 -72.30 -8.70 -22.82
N LYS A 19 -72.07 -8.04 -21.69
CA LYS A 19 -70.99 -8.24 -20.71
C LYS A 19 -70.93 -9.69 -20.19
N GLN A 20 -69.75 -10.27 -20.01
CA GLN A 20 -69.26 -10.72 -18.68
C GLN A 20 -67.86 -11.37 -18.70
N PHE A 21 -67.13 -10.99 -17.67
CA PHE A 21 -65.89 -11.45 -17.07
C PHE A 21 -65.48 -12.95 -17.22
N VAL A 22 -64.17 -13.12 -17.48
CA VAL A 22 -63.18 -13.99 -16.76
C VAL A 22 -62.61 -15.24 -17.46
N LEU A 23 -61.26 -15.18 -17.57
CA LEU A 23 -60.21 -16.21 -17.63
C LEU A 23 -60.12 -17.13 -18.86
N GLY A 24 -58.99 -17.03 -19.58
CA GLY A 24 -58.56 -18.08 -20.47
C GLY A 24 -57.34 -17.76 -21.33
N LEU A 25 -56.17 -18.13 -20.81
CA LEU A 25 -54.92 -18.47 -21.51
C LEU A 25 -54.04 -17.38 -22.14
N CYS A 26 -52.89 -17.24 -21.48
CA CYS A 26 -51.62 -16.69 -21.92
C CYS A 26 -51.14 -17.29 -23.25
N VAL A 27 -50.92 -16.42 -24.25
CA VAL A 27 -49.77 -16.51 -25.15
C VAL A 27 -49.28 -15.07 -25.35
N ASN A 28 -48.44 -14.60 -24.44
CA ASN A 28 -47.60 -13.45 -24.70
C ASN A 28 -46.17 -13.97 -24.77
N LEU A 29 -45.58 -13.86 -25.96
CA LEU A 29 -44.15 -13.99 -26.17
C LEU A 29 -43.44 -13.05 -25.20
N PHE A 30 -42.90 -13.59 -24.12
CA PHE A 30 -41.83 -12.93 -23.38
C PHE A 30 -40.56 -13.06 -24.22
N CYS A 31 -40.38 -12.12 -25.16
CA CYS A 31 -39.04 -11.71 -25.55
C CYS A 31 -38.44 -11.02 -24.32
N GLY A 32 -37.89 -11.82 -23.40
CA GLY A 32 -37.04 -11.33 -22.34
C GLY A 32 -35.79 -10.76 -23.00
N SER A 33 -35.80 -9.46 -23.28
CA SER A 33 -34.57 -8.70 -23.49
C SER A 33 -33.74 -8.86 -22.23
N MET A 34 -32.70 -9.70 -22.28
CA MET A 34 -31.60 -9.64 -21.34
C MET A 34 -31.01 -8.24 -21.49
N LEU A 35 -31.42 -7.32 -20.62
CA LEU A 35 -30.68 -6.10 -20.38
C LEU A 35 -29.37 -6.56 -19.74
N PHE A 36 -28.34 -6.74 -20.58
CA PHE A 36 -26.97 -6.66 -20.10
C PHE A 36 -26.82 -5.25 -19.55
N THR A 37 -26.99 -5.10 -18.23
CA THR A 37 -26.47 -3.94 -17.53
C THR A 37 -24.97 -3.99 -17.70
N ALA A 38 -24.43 -3.16 -18.60
CA ALA A 38 -23.01 -2.89 -18.64
C ALA A 38 -22.56 -2.61 -17.20
N ALA A 39 -21.56 -3.33 -16.71
CA ALA A 39 -20.97 -3.08 -15.40
C ALA A 39 -20.68 -1.57 -15.32
N GLN A 40 -21.29 -0.90 -14.34
CA GLN A 40 -21.10 0.52 -14.17
C GLN A 40 -19.63 0.75 -13.78
N ALA A 41 -18.88 1.45 -14.64
CA ALA A 41 -17.46 1.71 -14.40
C ALA A 41 -17.26 2.27 -12.99
N GLY A 42 -16.36 1.66 -12.22
CA GLY A 42 -16.08 2.06 -10.84
C GLY A 42 -16.76 1.24 -9.73
N GLU A 43 -17.68 0.32 -10.05
CA GLU A 43 -18.27 -0.58 -9.05
C GLU A 43 -17.46 -1.89 -8.89
N PRO A 44 -17.24 -2.38 -7.66
CA PRO A 44 -16.57 -3.66 -7.44
C PRO A 44 -17.40 -4.85 -7.95
N VAL A 45 -16.71 -5.91 -8.37
CA VAL A 45 -17.34 -7.16 -8.82
C VAL A 45 -18.11 -7.88 -7.71
N ASN A 46 -17.74 -7.65 -6.44
CA ASN A 46 -18.58 -8.03 -5.32
C ASN A 46 -19.72 -7.00 -5.16
N PRO A 47 -20.99 -7.37 -5.43
CA PRO A 47 -22.12 -6.45 -5.31
C PRO A 47 -22.36 -5.97 -3.87
N ASN A 48 -21.87 -6.69 -2.87
CA ASN A 48 -21.97 -6.31 -1.45
C ASN A 48 -20.72 -5.60 -0.92
N ALA A 49 -19.76 -5.24 -1.79
CA ALA A 49 -18.53 -4.58 -1.38
C ALA A 49 -18.79 -3.41 -0.42
N SER A 50 -17.99 -3.39 0.64
CA SER A 50 -17.99 -2.38 1.70
C SER A 50 -17.74 -0.98 1.14
N THR A 51 -18.16 0.04 1.90
CA THR A 51 -17.94 1.44 1.55
C THR A 51 -16.45 1.75 1.31
N GLU A 52 -15.58 1.17 2.12
CA GLU A 52 -14.13 1.28 2.00
C GLU A 52 -13.58 0.65 0.73
N ALA A 53 -14.02 -0.57 0.41
CA ALA A 53 -13.58 -1.26 -0.81
C ALA A 53 -14.01 -0.48 -2.06
N ARG A 54 -15.27 -0.02 -2.12
CA ARG A 54 -15.74 0.85 -3.23
C ARG A 54 -14.91 2.12 -3.35
N ALA A 55 -14.62 2.77 -2.23
CA ALA A 55 -13.81 3.98 -2.22
C ALA A 55 -12.37 3.72 -2.67
N LEU A 56 -11.78 2.59 -2.28
CA LEU A 56 -10.45 2.16 -2.73
C LEU A 56 -10.42 1.94 -4.24
N LEU A 57 -11.39 1.19 -4.78
CA LEU A 57 -11.47 0.96 -6.22
C LEU A 57 -11.67 2.28 -6.97
N LYS A 58 -12.59 3.14 -6.50
CA LYS A 58 -12.80 4.46 -7.08
C LYS A 58 -11.52 5.30 -7.10
N LEU A 59 -10.73 5.27 -6.03
CA LEU A 59 -9.44 5.96 -5.98
C LEU A 59 -8.52 5.48 -7.12
N LEU A 60 -8.44 4.17 -7.37
CA LEU A 60 -7.63 3.63 -8.48
C LEU A 60 -8.12 4.12 -9.85
N TYR A 61 -9.43 4.21 -10.06
CA TYR A 61 -9.99 4.85 -11.26
C TYR A 61 -9.65 6.34 -11.36
N ASP A 62 -9.72 7.09 -10.25
CA ASP A 62 -9.49 8.53 -10.22
C ASP A 62 -8.04 8.90 -10.56
N ILE A 63 -7.06 8.07 -10.13
CA ILE A 63 -5.63 8.27 -10.39
C ILE A 63 -5.16 7.71 -11.73
N SER A 64 -5.86 6.72 -12.30
CA SER A 64 -5.43 6.06 -13.54
C SER A 64 -5.23 7.07 -14.68
N GLY A 65 -4.09 6.95 -15.38
CA GLY A 65 -3.70 7.89 -16.43
C GLY A 65 -3.07 9.19 -15.94
N LYS A 66 -3.23 9.56 -14.65
CA LYS A 66 -2.78 10.84 -14.08
C LYS A 66 -1.58 10.69 -13.14
N TYR A 67 -1.66 9.73 -12.23
CA TYR A 67 -0.67 9.50 -11.18
C TYR A 67 -0.29 8.02 -11.10
N THR A 68 0.88 7.77 -10.55
CA THR A 68 1.36 6.43 -10.20
C THR A 68 1.87 6.43 -8.77
N LEU A 69 1.30 5.60 -7.91
CA LEU A 69 1.69 5.50 -6.51
C LEU A 69 2.93 4.60 -6.35
N THR A 70 3.84 4.98 -5.46
CA THR A 70 5.00 4.15 -5.11
C THR A 70 4.62 3.06 -4.11
N GLY A 71 5.19 1.87 -4.23
CA GLY A 71 4.88 0.76 -3.35
C GLY A 71 6.07 -0.14 -3.05
N GLN A 72 5.97 -0.84 -1.92
CA GLN A 72 7.04 -1.68 -1.40
C GLN A 72 6.48 -2.93 -0.71
N HIS A 73 7.01 -4.10 -1.08
CA HIS A 73 6.68 -5.38 -0.47
C HIS A 73 7.51 -5.67 0.78
N ASN A 74 6.87 -6.26 1.79
CA ASN A 74 7.44 -6.68 3.05
C ASN A 74 7.14 -8.17 3.28
N TYR A 75 8.16 -8.92 3.69
CA TYR A 75 7.96 -10.33 4.03
C TYR A 75 7.03 -10.47 5.25
N PRO A 76 6.20 -11.52 5.32
CA PRO A 76 5.23 -11.80 6.38
C PRO A 76 5.71 -11.46 7.80
N ASN A 77 6.86 -12.03 8.18
CA ASN A 77 7.40 -11.95 9.54
C ASN A 77 8.33 -10.73 9.75
N THR A 78 8.11 -9.64 9.00
CA THR A 78 8.99 -8.45 9.05
C THR A 78 8.27 -7.10 9.16
N ARG A 79 6.92 -7.10 9.27
CA ARG A 79 6.10 -5.90 9.40
C ARG A 79 6.36 -4.89 8.26
N ASP A 80 6.84 -3.68 8.54
CA ASP A 80 7.16 -2.64 7.55
C ASP A 80 8.66 -2.46 7.29
N ARG A 81 9.50 -3.44 7.69
CA ARG A 81 10.96 -3.32 7.60
C ARG A 81 11.46 -2.89 6.22
N ASN A 82 10.90 -3.45 5.14
CA ASN A 82 11.32 -3.12 3.77
C ASN A 82 10.76 -1.77 3.33
N SER A 83 9.54 -1.39 3.71
CA SER A 83 8.99 -0.04 3.50
C SER A 83 9.85 1.03 4.17
N GLN A 84 10.26 0.80 5.42
CA GLN A 84 11.17 1.69 6.15
C GLN A 84 12.56 1.75 5.51
N PHE A 85 13.06 0.61 5.02
CA PHE A 85 14.33 0.56 4.29
C PHE A 85 14.26 1.33 2.98
N ALA A 86 13.19 1.16 2.21
CA ALA A 86 12.94 1.91 0.98
C ALA A 86 12.82 3.41 1.25
N ALA A 87 12.13 3.82 2.32
CA ALA A 87 12.05 5.22 2.73
C ALA A 87 13.42 5.82 3.04
N ARG A 88 14.28 5.12 3.79
CA ARG A 88 15.66 5.57 4.05
C ARG A 88 16.53 5.59 2.79
N TYR A 89 16.29 4.68 1.85
CA TYR A 89 17.08 4.57 0.63
C TYR A 89 16.72 5.66 -0.39
N THR A 90 15.42 5.90 -0.59
CA THR A 90 14.86 6.80 -1.61
C THR A 90 14.59 8.22 -1.09
N GLY A 91 14.44 8.39 0.23
CA GLY A 91 14.11 9.66 0.87
C GLY A 91 12.60 9.87 1.12
N GLU A 92 11.74 9.00 0.59
CA GLU A 92 10.28 9.14 0.64
C GLU A 92 9.59 7.83 1.04
N MET A 93 8.52 7.92 1.84
CA MET A 93 7.77 6.74 2.27
C MET A 93 6.88 6.20 1.14
N PRO A 94 6.91 4.89 0.82
CA PRO A 94 6.01 4.30 -0.17
C PRO A 94 4.53 4.46 0.20
N ALA A 95 3.69 4.80 -0.79
CA ALA A 95 2.24 4.95 -0.63
C ALA A 95 1.50 3.60 -0.51
N ILE A 96 2.03 2.54 -1.11
CA ILE A 96 1.49 1.17 -1.00
C ILE A 96 2.36 0.36 -0.04
N TRP A 97 1.72 -0.23 0.97
CA TRP A 97 2.30 -1.27 1.80
C TRP A 97 1.80 -2.63 1.31
N SER A 98 2.73 -3.50 0.94
CA SER A 98 2.45 -4.85 0.42
C SER A 98 3.04 -5.92 1.34
N THR A 99 2.34 -7.04 1.50
CA THR A 99 2.84 -8.24 2.19
C THR A 99 2.20 -9.54 1.66
N ASP A 100 2.54 -10.68 2.27
CA ASP A 100 2.02 -12.01 1.97
C ASP A 100 1.40 -12.65 3.24
N MET A 101 0.54 -13.66 3.08
CA MET A 101 -0.04 -14.47 4.17
C MET A 101 0.90 -15.55 4.72
N GLY A 102 2.05 -15.80 4.09
CA GLY A 102 3.08 -16.73 4.55
C GLY A 102 2.72 -18.22 4.40
N PHE A 103 3.76 -19.05 4.40
CA PHE A 103 3.70 -20.51 4.18
C PHE A 103 4.79 -21.29 4.93
N ALA A 104 5.86 -20.62 5.36
CA ALA A 104 7.07 -21.24 5.90
C ALA A 104 6.99 -21.46 7.43
N GLU A 105 7.98 -22.17 7.97
CA GLU A 105 8.05 -22.51 9.40
C GLU A 105 8.30 -21.30 10.31
N ASP A 106 8.26 -21.53 11.62
CA ASP A 106 8.60 -20.49 12.61
C ASP A 106 10.04 -20.00 12.42
N GLY A 107 10.26 -18.71 12.63
CA GLY A 107 11.57 -18.07 12.45
C GLY A 107 11.93 -17.71 10.99
N ASP A 108 11.23 -18.23 9.98
CA ASP A 108 11.40 -17.79 8.60
C ASP A 108 10.76 -16.41 8.36
N THR A 109 11.26 -15.66 7.38
CA THR A 109 10.67 -14.38 6.97
C THR A 109 9.28 -14.55 6.34
N ASP A 110 9.00 -15.70 5.74
CA ASP A 110 7.73 -16.08 5.13
C ASP A 110 6.85 -16.95 6.05
N SER A 111 7.09 -16.88 7.37
CA SER A 111 6.38 -17.71 8.34
C SER A 111 4.85 -17.50 8.30
N TYR A 112 4.10 -18.59 8.17
CA TYR A 112 2.62 -18.53 8.23
C TYR A 112 2.10 -18.11 9.61
N LEU A 113 2.92 -18.27 10.66
CA LEU A 113 2.59 -17.85 12.02
C LEU A 113 2.56 -16.33 12.20
N ALA A 114 3.05 -15.56 11.21
CA ALA A 114 3.03 -14.10 11.24
C ALA A 114 1.65 -13.48 10.94
N ARG A 115 0.64 -14.27 10.51
CA ARG A 115 -0.70 -13.77 10.14
C ARG A 115 -1.38 -12.86 11.18
N PRO A 116 -1.31 -13.13 12.50
CA PRO A 116 -1.82 -12.19 13.50
C PRO A 116 -1.11 -10.82 13.45
N ASP A 117 0.22 -10.81 13.30
CA ASP A 117 1.03 -9.60 13.21
C ASP A 117 0.78 -8.86 11.88
N ILE A 118 0.60 -9.59 10.77
CA ILE A 118 0.20 -9.03 9.47
C ILE A 118 -1.11 -8.24 9.59
N VAL A 119 -2.11 -8.78 10.29
CA VAL A 119 -3.38 -8.06 10.51
C VAL A 119 -3.17 -6.77 11.29
N GLN A 120 -2.40 -6.82 12.38
CA GLN A 120 -2.13 -5.62 13.19
C GLN A 120 -1.37 -4.57 12.38
N GLU A 121 -0.40 -5.00 11.59
CA GLU A 121 0.42 -4.12 10.78
C GLU A 121 -0.37 -3.51 9.62
N ALA A 122 -1.19 -4.28 8.91
CA ALA A 122 -2.08 -3.77 7.88
C ALA A 122 -3.04 -2.69 8.42
N ILE A 123 -3.61 -2.91 9.62
CA ILE A 123 -4.45 -1.90 10.29
C ILE A 123 -3.64 -0.63 10.59
N ARG A 124 -2.41 -0.79 11.08
CA ARG A 124 -1.52 0.34 11.39
C ARG A 124 -1.16 1.14 10.12
N GLN A 125 -0.74 0.46 9.05
CA GLN A 125 -0.36 1.06 7.78
C GLN A 125 -1.54 1.80 7.14
N HIS A 126 -2.75 1.21 7.18
CA HIS A 126 -3.96 1.87 6.70
C HIS A 126 -4.24 3.18 7.46
N LYS A 127 -4.13 3.16 8.80
CA LYS A 127 -4.27 4.37 9.63
C LYS A 127 -3.23 5.44 9.27
N LEU A 128 -1.99 5.03 9.05
CA LEU A 128 -0.85 5.89 8.67
C LEU A 128 -0.89 6.42 7.24
N GLY A 129 -1.88 6.00 6.44
CA GLY A 129 -2.12 6.54 5.10
C GLY A 129 -1.85 5.59 3.96
N SER A 130 -1.21 4.45 4.19
CA SER A 130 -0.88 3.52 3.11
C SER A 130 -2.13 2.80 2.59
N LEU A 131 -2.15 2.55 1.28
CA LEU A 131 -3.03 1.51 0.73
C LEU A 131 -2.41 0.14 1.01
N VAL A 132 -3.26 -0.85 1.27
CA VAL A 132 -2.84 -2.20 1.67
C VAL A 132 -3.09 -3.18 0.53
N THR A 133 -2.04 -3.89 0.11
CA THR A 133 -2.16 -5.05 -0.78
C THR A 133 -1.57 -6.29 -0.12
N ILE A 134 -2.24 -7.43 -0.30
CA ILE A 134 -1.81 -8.69 0.28
C ILE A 134 -1.91 -9.77 -0.80
N CYS A 135 -0.82 -10.53 -1.00
CA CYS A 135 -0.80 -11.75 -1.80
C CYS A 135 -0.76 -13.00 -0.92
N TRP A 136 -0.78 -14.16 -1.56
CA TRP A 136 -0.59 -15.42 -0.86
C TRP A 136 0.12 -16.44 -1.74
N HIS A 137 1.36 -16.75 -1.36
CA HIS A 137 2.07 -17.95 -1.80
C HIS A 137 1.41 -19.18 -1.16
N ALA A 138 0.31 -19.63 -1.75
CA ALA A 138 -0.56 -20.65 -1.18
C ALA A 138 0.12 -22.02 -1.05
N VAL A 139 -0.11 -22.68 0.08
CA VAL A 139 0.32 -24.07 0.30
C VAL A 139 -0.52 -25.02 -0.57
N PRO A 140 0.08 -26.02 -1.23
CA PRO A 140 -0.70 -26.98 -2.02
C PRO A 140 -1.60 -27.83 -1.10
N PRO A 141 -2.83 -28.18 -1.51
CA PRO A 141 -3.73 -29.02 -0.71
C PRO A 141 -3.24 -30.46 -0.45
N THR A 142 -2.12 -30.86 -1.04
CA THR A 142 -1.41 -32.11 -0.80
C THR A 142 -0.53 -32.09 0.46
N ALA A 143 -0.37 -30.94 1.12
CA ALA A 143 0.44 -30.76 2.32
C ALA A 143 -0.21 -29.78 3.32
N ASP A 144 0.23 -29.86 4.57
CA ASP A 144 -0.11 -28.90 5.62
C ASP A 144 1.04 -27.90 5.80
N GLU A 145 0.72 -26.70 6.30
CA GLU A 145 1.73 -25.73 6.72
C GLU A 145 2.56 -26.27 7.91
N PRO A 146 3.88 -26.04 7.95
CA PRO A 146 4.67 -25.26 6.99
C PRO A 146 5.16 -26.07 5.78
N VAL A 147 5.44 -25.36 4.68
CA VAL A 147 6.09 -25.92 3.47
C VAL A 147 7.29 -25.07 3.04
N THR A 148 8.09 -25.59 2.11
CA THR A 148 9.20 -24.84 1.52
C THR A 148 8.75 -24.05 0.28
N PHE A 149 9.51 -23.04 -0.11
CA PHE A 149 9.23 -22.32 -1.36
C PHE A 149 9.51 -23.21 -2.59
N ARG A 150 10.63 -23.93 -2.58
CA ARG A 150 11.05 -24.84 -3.65
C ARG A 150 10.94 -26.31 -3.21
N PRO A 151 10.65 -27.24 -4.13
CA PRO A 151 10.68 -28.66 -3.79
C PRO A 151 12.09 -29.09 -3.37
N SER A 152 12.17 -29.99 -2.40
CA SER A 152 13.42 -30.69 -2.08
C SER A 152 13.86 -31.55 -3.27
N HIS A 153 15.17 -31.82 -3.38
CA HIS A 153 15.73 -32.60 -4.49
C HIS A 153 15.08 -33.99 -4.63
N ASP A 154 14.76 -34.63 -3.50
CA ASP A 154 14.17 -35.96 -3.42
C ASP A 154 12.65 -35.93 -3.17
N ALA A 155 11.97 -34.82 -3.51
CA ALA A 155 10.55 -34.66 -3.25
C ALA A 155 9.70 -35.63 -4.10
N ASP A 156 8.77 -36.34 -3.44
CA ASP A 156 7.77 -37.16 -4.10
C ASP A 156 6.73 -36.26 -4.78
N SER A 157 6.67 -36.34 -6.12
CA SER A 157 5.74 -35.52 -6.92
C SER A 157 4.27 -35.84 -6.67
N THR A 158 3.95 -37.01 -6.09
CA THR A 158 2.58 -37.34 -5.67
C THR A 158 2.18 -36.68 -4.35
N ARG A 159 3.14 -36.09 -3.62
CA ARG A 159 2.96 -35.44 -2.31
C ARG A 159 3.66 -34.08 -2.27
N LEU A 160 3.29 -33.20 -3.20
CA LEU A 160 3.87 -31.87 -3.29
C LEU A 160 3.73 -31.13 -1.94
N ALA A 161 4.86 -30.70 -1.38
CA ALA A 161 4.95 -30.00 -0.10
C ALA A 161 5.82 -28.73 -0.24
N SER A 162 5.60 -28.02 -1.34
CA SER A 162 6.24 -26.74 -1.64
C SER A 162 5.33 -25.84 -2.46
N VAL A 163 5.52 -24.52 -2.35
CA VAL A 163 4.76 -23.53 -3.13
C VAL A 163 5.04 -23.69 -4.63
N GLN A 164 6.32 -23.85 -5.00
CA GLN A 164 6.72 -24.19 -6.36
C GLN A 164 6.55 -25.68 -6.64
N GLY A 165 6.25 -26.02 -7.90
CA GLY A 165 5.99 -27.37 -8.36
C GLY A 165 4.64 -27.47 -9.06
N GLN A 166 4.23 -28.68 -9.40
CA GLN A 166 2.97 -28.96 -10.10
C GLN A 166 2.23 -30.10 -9.42
N LEU A 167 0.93 -29.92 -9.20
CA LEU A 167 0.05 -31.03 -8.85
C LEU A 167 -0.11 -31.96 -10.05
N LEU A 168 -0.42 -33.24 -9.81
CA LEU A 168 -0.88 -34.14 -10.87
C LEU A 168 -2.25 -33.69 -11.39
N ASP A 169 -2.60 -34.05 -12.64
CA ASP A 169 -3.88 -33.64 -13.23
C ASP A 169 -5.09 -34.12 -12.44
N GLU A 170 -5.06 -35.36 -11.94
CA GLU A 170 -6.14 -35.87 -11.09
C GLU A 170 -6.21 -35.14 -9.74
N GLN A 171 -5.06 -34.76 -9.16
CA GLN A 171 -5.04 -33.99 -7.92
C GLN A 171 -5.61 -32.58 -8.12
N PHE A 172 -5.27 -31.92 -9.23
CA PHE A 172 -5.81 -30.60 -9.54
C PHE A 172 -7.32 -30.65 -9.80
N LYS A 173 -7.78 -31.69 -10.50
CA LYS A 173 -9.20 -31.99 -10.66
C LYS A 173 -9.89 -32.21 -9.32
N ASP A 174 -9.28 -32.98 -8.42
CA ASP A 174 -9.82 -33.22 -7.08
C ASP A 174 -9.92 -31.92 -6.27
N VAL A 175 -8.90 -31.05 -6.29
CA VAL A 175 -8.96 -29.71 -5.65
C VAL A 175 -10.14 -28.88 -6.14
N LEU A 176 -10.56 -29.07 -7.39
CA LEU A 176 -11.70 -28.38 -8.01
C LEU A 176 -13.05 -29.09 -7.86
N THR A 177 -13.09 -30.24 -7.20
CA THR A 177 -14.29 -31.08 -7.10
C THR A 177 -14.78 -31.15 -5.66
N PRO A 178 -15.89 -30.46 -5.31
CA PRO A 178 -16.47 -30.52 -3.98
C PRO A 178 -16.69 -31.95 -3.47
N GLY A 179 -16.30 -32.22 -2.23
CA GLY A 179 -16.43 -33.52 -1.57
C GLY A 179 -15.24 -34.48 -1.74
N THR A 180 -14.22 -34.13 -2.53
CA THR A 180 -12.94 -34.86 -2.51
C THR A 180 -12.10 -34.45 -1.29
N GLU A 181 -11.14 -35.29 -0.90
CA GLU A 181 -10.23 -34.96 0.21
C GLU A 181 -9.39 -33.70 -0.08
N LEU A 182 -8.91 -33.54 -1.32
CA LEU A 182 -8.10 -32.38 -1.69
C LEU A 182 -8.92 -31.08 -1.76
N TYR A 183 -10.20 -31.15 -2.16
CA TYR A 183 -11.10 -30.00 -2.04
C TYR A 183 -11.31 -29.59 -0.58
N GLU A 184 -11.57 -30.54 0.33
CA GLU A 184 -11.79 -30.21 1.74
C GLU A 184 -10.53 -29.63 2.41
N LYS A 185 -9.33 -30.12 2.03
CA LYS A 185 -8.06 -29.53 2.48
C LYS A 185 -7.85 -28.13 1.93
N TRP A 186 -8.06 -27.92 0.63
CA TRP A 186 -8.01 -26.61 0.00
C TRP A 186 -8.96 -25.63 0.70
N ALA A 187 -10.19 -26.08 0.95
CA ALA A 187 -11.24 -25.33 1.63
C ALA A 187 -10.79 -24.89 3.03
N ALA A 188 -10.24 -25.80 3.84
CA ALA A 188 -9.72 -25.50 5.17
C ALA A 188 -8.54 -24.51 5.14
N GLN A 189 -7.64 -24.63 4.16
CA GLN A 189 -6.52 -23.69 3.98
C GLN A 189 -7.04 -22.28 3.65
N VAL A 190 -8.00 -22.17 2.72
CA VAL A 190 -8.64 -20.88 2.39
C VAL A 190 -9.39 -20.32 3.59
N ASP A 191 -10.06 -21.14 4.40
CA ASP A 191 -10.77 -20.71 5.61
C ASP A 191 -9.84 -20.12 6.66
N SER A 192 -8.64 -20.69 6.83
CA SER A 192 -7.59 -20.15 7.69
C SER A 192 -7.21 -18.72 7.27
N VAL A 193 -7.01 -18.48 5.97
CA VAL A 193 -6.71 -17.14 5.45
C VAL A 193 -7.92 -16.20 5.57
N ALA A 194 -9.12 -16.71 5.27
CA ALA A 194 -10.37 -15.95 5.38
C ALA A 194 -10.59 -15.41 6.80
N PHE A 195 -10.25 -16.18 7.84
CA PHE A 195 -10.31 -15.73 9.23
C PHE A 195 -9.53 -14.43 9.48
N TYR A 196 -8.33 -14.28 8.89
CA TYR A 196 -7.53 -13.07 9.03
C TYR A 196 -8.04 -11.93 8.17
N LEU A 197 -8.51 -12.21 6.94
CA LEU A 197 -9.18 -11.21 6.09
C LEU A 197 -10.46 -10.66 6.75
N GLN A 198 -11.21 -11.50 7.48
CA GLN A 198 -12.39 -11.08 8.23
C GLN A 198 -12.03 -10.13 9.37
N LYS A 199 -10.89 -10.31 10.04
CA LYS A 199 -10.41 -9.35 11.05
C LYS A 199 -10.11 -7.98 10.42
N LEU A 200 -9.54 -7.96 9.22
CA LEU A 200 -9.31 -6.73 8.46
C LEU A 200 -10.63 -6.06 8.05
N GLN A 201 -11.62 -6.85 7.63
CA GLN A 201 -12.98 -6.36 7.37
C GLN A 201 -13.62 -5.72 8.61
N GLN A 202 -13.54 -6.39 9.76
CA GLN A 202 -14.05 -5.88 11.03
C GLN A 202 -13.36 -4.57 11.44
N ALA A 203 -12.07 -4.42 11.10
CA ALA A 203 -11.31 -3.20 11.29
C ALA A 203 -11.51 -2.15 10.18
N ARG A 204 -12.43 -2.39 9.23
CA ARG A 204 -12.73 -1.51 8.09
C ARG A 204 -11.50 -1.22 7.22
N VAL A 205 -10.64 -2.22 7.02
CA VAL A 205 -9.48 -2.13 6.14
C VAL A 205 -9.84 -2.80 4.81
N PRO A 206 -9.95 -2.05 3.71
CA PRO A 206 -10.09 -2.64 2.39
C PRO A 206 -8.73 -3.15 1.90
N ILE A 207 -8.73 -4.28 1.18
CA ILE A 207 -7.52 -4.98 0.77
C ILE A 207 -7.50 -5.14 -0.74
N LEU A 208 -6.42 -4.71 -1.38
CA LEU A 208 -6.06 -5.13 -2.73
C LEU A 208 -5.56 -6.58 -2.67
N TRP A 209 -6.48 -7.53 -2.86
CA TRP A 209 -6.26 -8.96 -2.69
C TRP A 209 -5.72 -9.58 -3.97
N ARG A 210 -4.52 -10.15 -3.90
CA ARG A 210 -3.76 -10.70 -5.03
C ARG A 210 -3.51 -12.21 -4.86
N PRO A 211 -4.56 -13.05 -4.96
CA PRO A 211 -4.40 -14.50 -4.83
C PRO A 211 -3.84 -15.11 -6.11
N TYR A 212 -3.14 -16.24 -5.95
CA TYR A 212 -2.68 -17.07 -7.07
C TYR A 212 -2.00 -16.22 -8.16
N HIS A 213 -1.08 -15.33 -7.80
CA HIS A 213 -0.37 -14.46 -8.73
C HIS A 213 0.53 -15.24 -9.69
N GLU A 214 0.92 -14.60 -10.79
CA GLU A 214 1.78 -15.17 -11.84
C GLU A 214 1.24 -16.47 -12.45
N MET A 215 -0.08 -16.63 -12.46
CA MET A 215 -0.72 -17.91 -12.76
C MET A 215 -0.58 -18.35 -14.22
N ASN A 216 -0.18 -17.45 -15.11
CA ASN A 216 0.16 -17.76 -16.49
C ASN A 216 1.55 -18.40 -16.66
N GLY A 217 2.36 -18.46 -15.60
CA GLY A 217 3.57 -19.28 -15.50
C GLY A 217 3.28 -20.68 -14.93
N ASP A 218 4.25 -21.60 -15.02
CA ASP A 218 4.13 -23.00 -14.55
C ASP A 218 5.04 -23.34 -13.36
N TRP A 219 5.60 -22.34 -12.69
CA TRP A 219 6.47 -22.56 -11.53
C TRP A 219 5.70 -22.79 -10.22
N PHE A 220 4.50 -22.25 -10.09
CA PHE A 220 3.64 -22.46 -8.93
C PHE A 220 2.58 -23.54 -9.19
N TRP A 221 2.17 -24.25 -8.14
CA TRP A 221 1.24 -25.39 -8.26
C TRP A 221 -0.13 -25.02 -8.84
N TRP A 222 -0.52 -23.75 -8.74
CA TRP A 222 -1.76 -23.21 -9.28
C TRP A 222 -1.66 -22.77 -10.75
N GLY A 223 -0.45 -22.64 -11.30
CA GLY A 223 -0.19 -21.98 -12.57
C GLY A 223 -0.16 -22.91 -13.79
N GLY A 224 -0.32 -22.33 -14.97
CA GLY A 224 -0.04 -22.99 -16.25
C GLY A 224 -1.13 -23.95 -16.74
N ARG A 225 -2.31 -23.99 -16.11
CA ARG A 225 -3.38 -24.96 -16.38
C ARG A 225 -4.55 -24.33 -17.12
N ILE A 226 -4.85 -24.88 -18.30
CA ILE A 226 -5.96 -24.48 -19.17
C ILE A 226 -6.97 -25.64 -19.35
N GLY A 227 -8.20 -25.32 -19.76
CA GLY A 227 -9.27 -26.31 -19.96
C GLY A 227 -10.31 -26.31 -18.84
N GLU A 228 -10.98 -27.47 -18.64
CA GLU A 228 -12.04 -27.64 -17.63
C GLU A 228 -11.50 -27.46 -16.20
N TYR A 229 -10.46 -28.23 -15.85
CA TYR A 229 -9.75 -28.14 -14.57
C TYR A 229 -8.58 -27.16 -14.69
N SER A 230 -8.91 -25.87 -14.77
CA SER A 230 -7.96 -24.80 -15.06
C SER A 230 -7.64 -23.92 -13.85
N THR A 231 -6.55 -23.17 -13.98
CA THR A 231 -6.20 -22.06 -13.10
C THR A 231 -7.33 -21.04 -12.97
N VAL A 232 -8.08 -20.78 -14.06
CA VAL A 232 -9.27 -19.90 -14.03
C VAL A 232 -10.35 -20.45 -13.11
N ALA A 233 -10.63 -21.76 -13.18
CA ALA A 233 -11.59 -22.40 -12.29
C ALA A 233 -11.17 -22.29 -10.82
N LEU A 234 -9.88 -22.47 -10.51
CA LEU A 234 -9.34 -22.31 -9.16
C LEU A 234 -9.49 -20.89 -8.62
N TYR A 235 -9.21 -19.87 -9.45
CA TYR A 235 -9.38 -18.46 -9.08
C TYR A 235 -10.85 -18.16 -8.74
N ARG A 236 -11.79 -18.60 -9.58
CA ARG A 236 -13.23 -18.43 -9.35
C ARG A 236 -13.71 -19.19 -8.10
N GLN A 237 -13.17 -20.38 -7.85
CA GLN A 237 -13.49 -21.16 -6.64
C GLN A 237 -13.07 -20.41 -5.36
N MET A 238 -11.91 -19.76 -5.36
CA MET A 238 -11.50 -18.89 -4.24
C MET A 238 -12.40 -17.67 -4.12
N PHE A 239 -12.77 -17.04 -5.24
CA PHE A 239 -13.75 -15.94 -5.25
C PHE A 239 -15.05 -16.34 -4.57
N ASP A 240 -15.66 -17.44 -4.98
CA ASP A 240 -16.92 -17.93 -4.42
C ASP A 240 -16.79 -18.23 -2.93
N ARG A 241 -15.67 -18.84 -2.52
CA ARG A 241 -15.45 -19.16 -1.10
C ARG A 241 -15.24 -17.91 -0.24
N LEU A 242 -14.45 -16.94 -0.68
CA LEU A 242 -14.20 -15.73 0.10
C LEU A 242 -15.41 -14.77 0.07
N VAL A 243 -16.00 -14.52 -1.09
CA VAL A 243 -17.08 -13.55 -1.27
C VAL A 243 -18.43 -14.16 -0.88
N HIS A 244 -18.81 -15.32 -1.43
CA HIS A 244 -20.16 -15.85 -1.25
C HIS A 244 -20.31 -16.68 0.02
N HIS A 245 -19.29 -17.46 0.41
CA HIS A 245 -19.34 -18.25 1.65
C HIS A 245 -18.92 -17.42 2.88
N HIS A 246 -17.74 -16.79 2.85
CA HIS A 246 -17.21 -16.02 4.00
C HIS A 246 -17.71 -14.58 4.13
N LYS A 247 -18.42 -14.06 3.12
CA LYS A 247 -18.94 -12.68 3.10
C LYS A 247 -17.84 -11.63 3.32
N LEU A 248 -16.70 -11.82 2.63
CA LEU A 248 -15.61 -10.85 2.60
C LEU A 248 -15.90 -9.78 1.55
N ASP A 249 -16.48 -8.69 2.03
CA ASP A 249 -16.88 -7.48 1.32
C ASP A 249 -15.80 -6.37 1.34
N ASN A 250 -14.66 -6.59 2.00
CA ASN A 250 -13.54 -5.65 2.04
C ASN A 250 -12.45 -5.91 0.99
N LEU A 251 -12.62 -6.90 0.10
CA LEU A 251 -11.61 -7.27 -0.90
C LEU A 251 -11.87 -6.58 -2.23
N ILE A 252 -10.82 -6.04 -2.82
CA ILE A 252 -10.72 -5.63 -4.22
C ILE A 252 -9.85 -6.66 -4.94
N TRP A 253 -10.43 -7.35 -5.92
CA TRP A 253 -9.84 -8.52 -6.56
C TRP A 253 -8.83 -8.12 -7.63
N MET A 254 -7.56 -8.40 -7.37
CA MET A 254 -6.48 -8.23 -8.33
C MET A 254 -6.26 -9.54 -9.10
N TRP A 255 -6.31 -9.46 -10.42
CA TRP A 255 -5.84 -10.53 -11.29
C TRP A 255 -4.43 -10.20 -11.78
N SER A 256 -3.43 -10.90 -11.25
CA SER A 256 -2.01 -10.59 -11.39
C SER A 256 -1.26 -11.64 -12.19
N VAL A 257 -0.82 -11.28 -13.39
CA VAL A 257 -0.07 -12.13 -14.31
C VAL A 257 1.43 -11.80 -14.29
N ASP A 258 2.28 -12.75 -14.67
CA ASP A 258 3.66 -12.44 -15.11
C ASP A 258 3.64 -12.12 -16.62
N ARG A 259 4.77 -11.66 -17.16
CA ARG A 259 5.00 -11.37 -18.56
C ARG A 259 4.81 -12.59 -19.46
N ALA A 260 4.05 -12.41 -20.52
CA ALA A 260 3.76 -13.46 -21.49
C ALA A 260 4.91 -13.68 -22.51
N HIS A 261 6.03 -14.25 -22.08
CA HIS A 261 7.20 -14.50 -22.93
C HIS A 261 6.98 -15.64 -23.96
N GLN A 262 5.94 -16.45 -23.79
CA GLN A 262 5.64 -17.61 -24.63
C GLN A 262 4.12 -17.73 -24.88
N PRO A 263 3.67 -18.34 -25.99
CA PRO A 263 2.25 -18.45 -26.31
C PRO A 263 1.37 -19.11 -25.24
N ARG A 264 1.92 -20.07 -24.46
CA ARG A 264 1.21 -20.72 -23.34
C ARG A 264 0.94 -19.80 -22.15
N MET A 265 1.55 -18.62 -22.13
CA MET A 265 1.44 -17.62 -21.06
C MET A 265 0.54 -16.44 -21.47
N TYR A 266 -0.08 -16.50 -22.66
CA TYR A 266 -0.96 -15.42 -23.13
C TYR A 266 -2.09 -15.18 -22.14
N TYR A 267 -2.25 -13.92 -21.75
CA TYR A 267 -3.15 -13.48 -20.67
C TYR A 267 -4.60 -13.93 -20.86
N SER A 268 -5.08 -13.97 -22.11
CA SER A 268 -6.45 -14.40 -22.43
C SER A 268 -6.75 -15.86 -22.03
N GLN A 269 -5.73 -16.72 -21.92
CA GLN A 269 -5.90 -18.11 -21.48
C GLN A 269 -6.20 -18.23 -19.98
N TYR A 270 -5.85 -17.20 -19.20
CA TYR A 270 -5.95 -17.18 -17.74
C TYR A 270 -6.93 -16.12 -17.23
N TYR A 271 -7.65 -15.45 -18.13
CA TYR A 271 -8.57 -14.36 -17.80
C TYR A 271 -9.81 -14.92 -17.06
N PRO A 272 -10.07 -14.50 -15.81
CA PRO A 272 -11.13 -15.11 -15.00
C PRO A 272 -12.53 -14.59 -15.36
N GLY A 273 -12.65 -13.62 -16.28
CA GLY A 273 -13.90 -12.97 -16.62
C GLY A 273 -14.10 -11.67 -15.85
N GLU A 274 -14.87 -10.74 -16.43
CA GLU A 274 -15.09 -9.40 -15.88
C GLU A 274 -15.75 -9.39 -14.50
N ASP A 275 -16.52 -10.42 -14.19
CA ASP A 275 -17.27 -10.58 -12.94
C ASP A 275 -16.43 -11.11 -11.76
N TYR A 276 -15.14 -11.38 -12.00
CA TYR A 276 -14.26 -11.99 -10.98
C TYR A 276 -13.04 -11.12 -10.65
N LEU A 277 -12.84 -9.99 -11.32
CA LEU A 277 -11.69 -9.11 -11.07
C LEU A 277 -12.07 -7.63 -11.07
N ASP A 278 -11.45 -6.87 -10.18
CA ASP A 278 -11.60 -5.41 -10.09
C ASP A 278 -10.43 -4.67 -10.73
N VAL A 279 -9.23 -5.26 -10.66
CA VAL A 279 -7.96 -4.64 -11.07
C VAL A 279 -7.13 -5.65 -11.86
N VAL A 280 -6.53 -5.20 -12.96
CA VAL A 280 -5.58 -5.99 -13.76
C VAL A 280 -4.16 -5.62 -13.35
N SER A 281 -3.32 -6.62 -13.14
CA SER A 281 -1.98 -6.46 -12.58
C SER A 281 -0.94 -7.23 -13.38
N LEU A 282 0.25 -6.66 -13.50
CA LEU A 282 1.40 -7.29 -14.15
C LEU A 282 2.60 -7.28 -13.22
N ASP A 283 3.31 -8.40 -13.16
CA ASP A 283 4.59 -8.52 -12.47
C ASP A 283 5.73 -8.39 -13.49
N VAL A 284 6.72 -7.53 -13.22
CA VAL A 284 7.80 -7.18 -14.17
C VAL A 284 9.17 -7.20 -13.48
N TYR A 285 9.97 -8.20 -13.80
CA TYR A 285 11.37 -8.28 -13.38
C TYR A 285 12.33 -8.04 -14.55
N GLY A 286 13.52 -7.49 -14.26
CA GLY A 286 14.53 -7.19 -15.29
C GLY A 286 14.17 -6.05 -16.24
N SER A 287 13.28 -5.14 -15.82
CA SER A 287 12.87 -3.93 -16.57
C SER A 287 12.24 -4.20 -17.95
N ASP A 288 11.64 -5.38 -18.15
CA ASP A 288 10.95 -5.75 -19.40
C ASP A 288 9.50 -5.22 -19.43
N PHE A 289 9.36 -3.90 -19.59
CA PHE A 289 8.07 -3.22 -19.72
C PHE A 289 7.61 -3.17 -21.18
N SER A 290 7.55 -4.32 -21.86
CA SER A 290 7.12 -4.38 -23.27
C SER A 290 5.73 -3.77 -23.48
N GLU A 291 5.60 -2.94 -24.52
CA GLU A 291 4.33 -2.34 -24.94
C GLU A 291 3.26 -3.40 -25.26
N ALA A 292 3.67 -4.56 -25.79
CA ALA A 292 2.76 -5.66 -26.09
C ALA A 292 2.07 -6.22 -24.83
N TYR A 293 2.77 -6.25 -23.69
CA TYR A 293 2.17 -6.67 -22.43
C TYR A 293 1.11 -5.67 -21.97
N TYR A 294 1.47 -4.38 -22.01
CA TYR A 294 0.59 -3.29 -21.63
C TYR A 294 -0.68 -3.24 -22.49
N ASP A 295 -0.55 -3.29 -23.82
CA ASP A 295 -1.69 -3.25 -24.74
C ASP A 295 -2.61 -4.45 -24.59
N SER A 296 -2.05 -5.64 -24.39
CA SER A 296 -2.84 -6.86 -24.18
C SER A 296 -3.65 -6.79 -22.88
N LEU A 297 -3.04 -6.31 -21.79
CA LEU A 297 -3.74 -6.16 -20.51
C LEU A 297 -4.74 -5.01 -20.53
N LYS A 298 -4.42 -3.90 -21.18
CA LYS A 298 -5.36 -2.79 -21.39
C LYS A 298 -6.59 -3.24 -22.17
N ALA A 299 -6.40 -4.10 -23.18
CA ALA A 299 -7.51 -4.69 -23.92
C ALA A 299 -8.37 -5.59 -23.01
N LEU A 300 -7.77 -6.47 -22.21
CA LEU A 300 -8.51 -7.37 -21.30
C LEU A 300 -9.14 -6.67 -20.09
N ALA A 301 -8.63 -5.51 -19.69
CA ALA A 301 -9.13 -4.78 -18.53
C ALA A 301 -10.52 -4.17 -18.77
N HIS A 302 -10.91 -3.94 -20.04
CA HIS A 302 -12.18 -3.28 -20.40
C HIS A 302 -12.44 -1.99 -19.59
N GLY A 303 -11.38 -1.21 -19.36
CA GLY A 303 -11.43 0.05 -18.61
C GLY A 303 -11.20 -0.07 -17.10
N LYS A 304 -11.08 -1.29 -16.55
CA LYS A 304 -10.66 -1.50 -15.15
C LYS A 304 -9.21 -1.01 -14.93
N PRO A 305 -8.82 -0.61 -13.71
CA PRO A 305 -7.49 -0.09 -13.44
C PRO A 305 -6.38 -1.11 -13.72
N LEU A 306 -5.25 -0.59 -14.20
CA LEU A 306 -4.01 -1.35 -14.42
C LEU A 306 -2.98 -0.99 -13.35
N VAL A 307 -2.28 -1.97 -12.80
CA VAL A 307 -1.23 -1.77 -11.79
C VAL A 307 -0.05 -2.72 -12.02
N LEU A 308 1.10 -2.39 -11.43
CA LEU A 308 2.27 -3.27 -11.43
C LEU A 308 2.33 -3.96 -10.06
N GLY A 309 1.94 -5.24 -10.02
CA GLY A 309 1.76 -6.02 -8.80
C GLY A 309 3.08 -6.29 -8.09
N GLU A 310 4.13 -6.53 -8.88
CA GLU A 310 5.51 -6.68 -8.45
C GLU A 310 6.46 -6.11 -9.49
N VAL A 311 7.53 -5.45 -9.04
CA VAL A 311 8.64 -5.07 -9.89
C VAL A 311 9.98 -5.31 -9.21
N GLY A 312 10.97 -5.70 -10.00
CA GLY A 312 12.37 -5.65 -9.56
C GLY A 312 12.93 -4.22 -9.58
N ASN A 313 12.56 -3.45 -10.61
CA ASN A 313 12.91 -2.06 -10.82
C ASN A 313 11.63 -1.30 -11.21
N PRO A 314 11.33 -0.14 -10.62
CA PRO A 314 10.21 0.69 -11.07
C PRO A 314 10.37 1.07 -12.56
N PRO A 315 9.25 1.26 -13.29
CA PRO A 315 9.30 1.74 -14.67
C PRO A 315 9.93 3.13 -14.73
N THR A 316 10.67 3.42 -15.80
CA THR A 316 11.23 4.76 -16.03
C THR A 316 10.12 5.76 -16.36
N LEU A 317 10.42 7.07 -16.29
CA LEU A 317 9.47 8.10 -16.71
C LEU A 317 9.05 7.97 -18.18
N GLU A 318 9.95 7.52 -19.06
CA GLU A 318 9.65 7.25 -20.47
C GLU A 318 8.63 6.11 -20.61
N ILE A 319 8.80 5.01 -19.87
CA ILE A 319 7.84 3.91 -19.84
C ILE A 319 6.49 4.39 -19.31
N LEU A 320 6.46 5.16 -18.22
CA LEU A 320 5.21 5.69 -17.65
C LEU A 320 4.53 6.72 -18.56
N GLN A 321 5.27 7.40 -19.42
CA GLN A 321 4.71 8.27 -20.44
C GLN A 321 4.04 7.47 -21.56
N ALA A 322 4.67 6.38 -22.01
CA ALA A 322 4.12 5.48 -23.02
C ALA A 322 2.98 4.59 -22.47
N GLN A 323 3.04 4.24 -21.19
CA GLN A 323 2.13 3.33 -20.50
C GLN A 323 1.44 4.03 -19.32
N PRO A 324 0.60 5.04 -19.57
CA PRO A 324 0.13 5.94 -18.52
C PRO A 324 -0.87 5.33 -17.53
N LEU A 325 -1.45 4.16 -17.82
CA LEU A 325 -2.53 3.60 -17.01
C LEU A 325 -2.05 2.90 -15.73
N TRP A 326 -0.74 2.69 -15.55
CA TRP A 326 -0.19 2.09 -14.32
C TRP A 326 -0.47 2.98 -13.10
N GLY A 327 -1.41 2.55 -12.25
CA GLY A 327 -1.86 3.28 -11.07
C GLY A 327 -0.91 3.18 -9.87
N PHE A 328 -0.16 2.10 -9.76
CA PHE A 328 0.94 1.95 -8.79
C PHE A 328 1.94 0.89 -9.24
N TRP A 329 3.10 0.83 -8.57
CA TRP A 329 3.98 -0.34 -8.57
C TRP A 329 4.29 -0.80 -7.15
N VAL A 330 4.73 -2.05 -7.00
CA VAL A 330 5.28 -2.56 -5.73
C VAL A 330 6.66 -3.15 -5.97
N VAL A 331 7.70 -2.55 -5.40
CA VAL A 331 9.05 -3.11 -5.48
C VAL A 331 9.18 -4.33 -4.55
N TRP A 332 9.76 -5.43 -5.03
CA TRP A 332 9.88 -6.65 -4.25
C TRP A 332 10.97 -6.56 -3.16
N ALA A 333 10.56 -6.42 -1.90
CA ALA A 333 11.43 -6.51 -0.72
C ALA A 333 12.76 -5.74 -0.87
N GLY A 334 13.89 -6.44 -0.76
CA GLY A 334 15.22 -5.83 -0.84
C GLY A 334 15.62 -5.29 -2.21
N MET A 335 14.82 -5.51 -3.26
CA MET A 335 15.10 -5.08 -4.64
C MET A 335 14.98 -3.57 -4.84
N VAL A 336 14.57 -2.80 -3.82
CA VAL A 336 14.64 -1.33 -3.88
C VAL A 336 16.04 -0.85 -4.29
N ARG A 337 17.11 -1.59 -3.98
CA ARG A 337 18.48 -1.25 -4.38
C ARG A 337 18.88 -1.66 -5.80
N ASN A 338 18.01 -2.32 -6.55
CA ASN A 338 18.27 -2.64 -7.96
C ASN A 338 18.22 -1.38 -8.84
N THR A 339 17.55 -0.32 -8.37
CA THR A 339 17.54 1.01 -8.96
C THR A 339 18.37 1.94 -8.08
N THR A 340 19.19 2.78 -8.71
CA THR A 340 20.09 3.70 -8.01
C THR A 340 19.33 4.84 -7.34
N LYS A 341 19.95 5.48 -6.34
CA LYS A 341 19.36 6.67 -5.69
C LYS A 341 19.10 7.81 -6.67
N GLU A 342 19.97 8.01 -7.65
CA GLU A 342 19.82 9.07 -8.66
C GLU A 342 18.62 8.80 -9.60
N GLU A 343 18.41 7.54 -9.99
CA GLU A 343 17.23 7.14 -10.76
C GLU A 343 15.95 7.32 -9.93
N TYR A 344 15.95 6.99 -8.63
CA TYR A 344 14.82 7.29 -7.75
C TYR A 344 14.59 8.80 -7.61
N GLN A 345 15.63 9.60 -7.42
CA GLN A 345 15.49 11.06 -7.35
C GLN A 345 14.84 11.61 -8.64
N THR A 346 15.23 11.08 -9.80
CA THR A 346 14.63 11.44 -11.08
C THR A 346 13.15 11.05 -11.15
N LEU A 347 12.81 9.83 -10.73
CA LEU A 347 11.42 9.35 -10.70
C LEU A 347 10.56 10.19 -9.74
N LEU A 348 11.03 10.38 -8.51
CA LEU A 348 10.31 11.05 -7.42
C LEU A 348 10.21 12.56 -7.62
N ALA A 349 11.06 13.16 -8.47
CA ALA A 349 10.92 14.57 -8.86
C ALA A 349 9.74 14.81 -9.83
N SER A 350 9.20 13.76 -10.45
CA SER A 350 8.06 13.90 -11.36
C SER A 350 6.75 14.07 -10.59
N PRO A 351 5.92 15.08 -10.90
CA PRO A 351 4.63 15.30 -10.22
C PRO A 351 3.60 14.19 -10.51
N ARG A 352 3.90 13.28 -11.45
CA ARG A 352 3.12 12.08 -11.73
C ARG A 352 3.29 11.02 -10.64
N ILE A 353 4.46 10.96 -10.01
CA ILE A 353 4.79 9.95 -9.02
C ILE A 353 4.37 10.45 -7.65
N LEU A 354 3.56 9.64 -6.97
CA LEU A 354 3.06 10.00 -5.65
C LEU A 354 3.56 9.00 -4.61
N THR A 355 4.25 9.54 -3.63
CA THR A 355 4.65 8.90 -2.39
C THR A 355 3.64 9.24 -1.29
N LEU A 356 3.80 8.61 -0.14
CA LEU A 356 2.85 8.79 0.97
C LEU A 356 2.91 10.21 1.58
N ASP A 357 4.04 10.90 1.41
CA ASP A 357 4.31 12.20 2.03
C ASP A 357 4.05 13.37 1.06
N ASP A 358 3.54 13.11 -0.14
CA ASP A 358 3.27 14.15 -1.14
C ASP A 358 1.92 14.86 -0.91
N PRO A 359 1.85 16.20 -1.01
CA PRO A 359 0.59 16.93 -0.90
C PRO A 359 -0.49 16.47 -1.90
N ALA A 360 -0.09 16.20 -3.15
CA ALA A 360 -0.99 15.67 -4.16
C ALA A 360 -1.53 14.27 -3.80
N HIS A 361 -0.73 13.44 -3.11
CA HIS A 361 -1.20 12.17 -2.56
C HIS A 361 -2.29 12.40 -1.51
N TRP A 362 -2.11 13.36 -0.61
CA TRP A 362 -3.11 13.66 0.43
C TRP A 362 -4.43 14.14 -0.16
N GLU A 363 -4.37 14.96 -1.22
CA GLU A 363 -5.56 15.44 -1.94
C GLU A 363 -6.35 14.28 -2.59
N VAL A 364 -5.68 13.41 -3.35
CA VAL A 364 -6.35 12.27 -4.00
C VAL A 364 -6.86 11.25 -2.98
N MET A 365 -6.18 11.10 -1.85
CA MET A 365 -6.60 10.20 -0.75
C MET A 365 -7.77 10.75 0.07
N ALA A 366 -8.05 12.05 0.05
CA ALA A 366 -9.02 12.66 0.96
C ALA A 366 -10.44 12.07 0.85
N PRO A 367 -11.02 11.83 -0.34
CA PRO A 367 -12.32 11.16 -0.46
C PRO A 367 -12.31 9.74 0.08
N TYR A 368 -11.25 8.97 -0.22
CA TYR A 368 -11.08 7.61 0.26
C TYR A 368 -11.00 7.55 1.79
N ARG A 369 -10.20 8.43 2.40
CA ARG A 369 -10.05 8.48 3.86
C ARG A 369 -11.33 8.86 4.59
N ARG A 370 -12.12 9.79 4.03
CA ARG A 370 -13.46 10.10 4.54
C ARG A 370 -14.38 8.88 4.51
N ALA A 371 -14.37 8.12 3.42
CA ALA A 371 -15.17 6.89 3.31
C ALA A 371 -14.76 5.82 4.34
N CYS A 372 -13.47 5.79 4.71
CA CYS A 372 -12.91 4.89 5.73
C CYS A 372 -13.04 5.40 7.18
N ASN A 373 -13.67 6.56 7.42
CA ASN A 373 -13.66 7.22 8.74
C ASN A 373 -12.25 7.45 9.31
N LEU A 374 -11.28 7.78 8.45
CA LEU A 374 -9.92 8.11 8.85
C LEU A 374 -9.68 9.63 8.82
N PRO A 375 -8.85 10.18 9.71
CA PRO A 375 -8.48 11.59 9.67
C PRO A 375 -7.75 11.92 8.35
N PRO A 376 -7.84 13.16 7.83
CA PRO A 376 -7.11 13.55 6.63
C PRO A 376 -5.59 13.40 6.80
N LEU A 377 -4.87 13.24 5.69
CA LEU A 377 -3.41 13.31 5.68
C LEU A 377 -2.94 14.78 5.60
N PRO A 378 -1.73 15.08 6.11
CA PRO A 378 -0.83 14.19 6.83
C PRO A 378 -1.36 13.84 8.23
N ILE A 379 -1.08 12.63 8.72
CA ILE A 379 -1.40 12.27 10.11
C ILE A 379 -0.53 13.13 11.03
N GLN A 380 -1.18 13.92 11.86
CA GLN A 380 -0.51 14.70 12.88
C GLN A 380 -0.26 13.81 14.10
N GLU A 381 0.87 13.09 14.09
CA GLU A 381 1.34 12.39 15.29
C GLU A 381 1.97 13.39 16.27
N SER A 382 1.84 13.13 17.57
CA SER A 382 2.61 13.85 18.58
C SER A 382 4.11 13.69 18.26
N PRO A 383 4.87 14.78 18.07
CA PRO A 383 6.25 14.67 17.64
C PRO A 383 7.09 13.90 18.68
N ASN A 384 7.72 12.83 18.22
CA ASN A 384 8.64 12.02 19.02
C ASN A 384 10.09 12.33 18.66
N LEU A 385 10.70 13.20 19.45
CA LEU A 385 12.07 13.65 19.29
C LEU A 385 13.10 12.62 19.79
N ASN A 386 12.68 11.53 20.44
CA ASN A 386 13.58 10.52 21.00
C ASN A 386 14.55 9.96 19.95
N GLY A 387 15.83 9.90 20.28
CA GLY A 387 16.85 9.24 19.47
C GLY A 387 18.13 10.04 19.32
N THR A 388 19.01 9.53 18.45
CA THR A 388 20.27 10.17 18.08
C THR A 388 20.10 10.86 16.74
N TRP A 389 20.57 12.10 16.65
CA TRP A 389 20.42 12.95 15.48
C TRP A 389 21.78 13.49 15.04
N ILE A 390 22.12 13.32 13.77
CA ILE A 390 23.41 13.70 13.19
C ILE A 390 23.21 14.91 12.28
N PHE A 391 24.04 15.95 12.49
CA PHE A 391 23.97 17.18 11.72
C PHE A 391 24.22 16.95 10.22
N ASP A 392 23.38 17.51 9.38
CA ASP A 392 23.49 17.51 7.93
C ASP A 392 23.78 18.92 7.44
N GLU A 393 25.07 19.19 7.20
CA GLU A 393 25.52 20.50 6.73
C GLU A 393 24.95 20.87 5.36
N GLN A 394 24.76 19.89 4.46
CA GLN A 394 24.27 20.13 3.09
C GLN A 394 22.80 20.52 3.08
N ALA A 395 22.01 19.96 4.00
CA ALA A 395 20.59 20.29 4.15
C ALA A 395 20.34 21.55 5.01
N SER A 396 21.37 22.09 5.66
CA SER A 396 21.27 23.23 6.57
C SER A 396 21.45 24.58 5.86
N VAL A 397 20.84 25.63 6.42
CA VAL A 397 21.05 27.03 6.00
C VAL A 397 21.78 27.76 7.12
N LEU A 398 23.08 27.99 6.93
CA LEU A 398 23.96 28.56 7.93
C LEU A 398 24.31 30.02 7.62
N ASP A 399 24.72 30.76 8.66
CA ASP A 399 25.20 32.12 8.49
C ASP A 399 26.67 32.14 8.01
N ARG A 400 27.26 33.33 7.90
CA ARG A 400 28.65 33.53 7.47
C ARG A 400 29.71 32.85 8.36
N PHE A 401 29.34 32.35 9.54
CA PHE A 401 30.23 31.64 10.46
C PHE A 401 30.15 30.11 10.31
N GLY A 402 29.29 29.61 9.42
CA GLY A 402 29.18 28.19 9.12
C GLY A 402 28.76 27.34 10.32
N ALA A 403 29.21 26.09 10.35
CA ALA A 403 28.80 25.10 11.35
C ALA A 403 29.54 25.21 12.70
N GLY A 404 30.41 26.20 12.89
CA GLY A 404 31.31 26.27 14.06
C GLY A 404 30.61 26.33 15.43
N ASN A 405 29.32 26.68 15.47
CA ASN A 405 28.49 26.66 16.69
C ASN A 405 27.30 25.70 16.59
N ALA A 406 27.21 24.87 15.54
CA ALA A 406 26.18 23.86 15.42
C ALA A 406 26.62 22.60 16.20
N ALA A 407 25.69 21.97 16.92
CA ALA A 407 25.97 20.66 17.49
C ALA A 407 26.07 19.65 16.35
N TYR A 408 27.13 18.85 16.26
CA TYR A 408 27.27 17.84 15.21
C TYR A 408 26.42 16.59 15.50
N LYS A 409 26.09 16.37 16.78
CA LYS A 409 25.23 15.28 17.27
C LYS A 409 24.29 15.79 18.37
N LEU A 410 23.05 15.32 18.35
CA LEU A 410 22.09 15.46 19.44
C LEU A 410 21.66 14.06 19.92
N GLU A 411 21.57 13.89 21.23
CA GLU A 411 20.86 12.77 21.85
C GLU A 411 19.67 13.34 22.61
N ILE A 412 18.47 12.88 22.28
CA ILE A 412 17.24 13.40 22.85
C ILE A 412 16.48 12.26 23.53
N ALA A 413 16.10 12.50 24.78
CA ALA A 413 15.12 11.70 25.51
C ALA A 413 13.93 12.58 25.87
N GLN A 414 12.72 12.14 25.51
CA GLN A 414 11.47 12.87 25.64
C GLN A 414 10.41 11.96 26.27
N ASP A 415 9.78 12.46 27.33
CA ASP A 415 8.49 11.98 27.82
C ASP A 415 7.41 13.07 27.66
N GLU A 416 6.22 12.87 28.24
CA GLU A 416 5.10 13.82 28.13
C GLU A 416 5.38 15.20 28.76
N LYS A 417 6.29 15.30 29.73
CA LYS A 417 6.52 16.50 30.55
C LYS A 417 7.92 17.07 30.39
N VAL A 418 8.90 16.24 30.06
CA VAL A 418 10.32 16.57 30.11
C VAL A 418 11.00 16.20 28.80
N LEU A 419 11.87 17.10 28.37
CA LEU A 419 12.82 16.90 27.29
C LEU A 419 14.24 17.01 27.84
N ILE A 420 15.01 15.94 27.71
CA ILE A 420 16.44 15.92 28.00
C ILE A 420 17.18 15.99 26.67
N THR A 421 17.96 17.05 26.46
CA THR A 421 18.79 17.19 25.27
C THR A 421 20.25 17.14 25.66
N ARG A 422 21.02 16.28 24.99
CA ARG A 422 22.48 16.28 25.06
C ARG A 422 23.02 16.71 23.70
N ARG A 423 23.74 17.82 23.66
CA ARG A 423 24.31 18.41 22.42
C ARG A 423 25.82 18.30 22.43
N TYR A 424 26.40 17.85 21.32
CA TYR A 424 27.83 17.64 21.15
C TYR A 424 28.40 18.66 20.17
N PHE A 425 29.40 19.41 20.59
CA PHE A 425 30.07 20.44 19.78
C PHE A 425 31.55 20.09 19.63
N ILE A 426 32.07 20.23 18.41
CA ILE A 426 33.49 20.04 18.12
C ILE A 426 34.28 21.17 18.79
N VAL A 427 35.37 20.81 19.48
CA VAL A 427 36.34 21.76 20.03
C VAL A 427 37.69 21.50 19.38
N GLU A 428 38.31 22.53 18.81
CA GLU A 428 39.54 22.39 18.02
C GLU A 428 40.73 21.83 18.83
N TRP A 429 40.78 22.11 20.14
CA TRP A 429 41.95 21.86 20.98
C TRP A 429 41.66 20.94 22.18
N GLY A 430 40.67 20.06 22.08
CA GLY A 430 40.34 19.14 23.17
C GLY A 430 39.18 18.21 22.85
N ASP A 431 38.66 17.56 23.89
CA ASP A 431 37.46 16.74 23.78
C ASP A 431 36.24 17.58 23.40
N ASP A 432 35.28 16.94 22.74
CA ASP A 432 34.01 17.57 22.39
C ASP A 432 33.33 18.17 23.62
N ARG A 433 32.83 19.39 23.45
CA ARG A 433 32.01 20.01 24.47
C ARG A 433 30.63 19.40 24.42
N VAL A 434 30.19 18.85 25.55
CA VAL A 434 28.85 18.28 25.72
C VAL A 434 28.03 19.19 26.62
N THR A 435 26.86 19.61 26.17
CA THR A 435 25.87 20.31 27.00
C THR A 435 24.68 19.41 27.25
N VAL A 436 24.19 19.35 28.49
CA VAL A 436 22.98 18.61 28.86
C VAL A 436 21.97 19.60 29.43
N ASP A 437 20.78 19.62 28.84
CA ASP A 437 19.66 20.44 29.29
C ASP A 437 18.48 19.53 29.64
N THR A 438 17.80 19.84 30.75
CA THR A 438 16.52 19.23 31.13
C THR A 438 15.45 20.32 31.09
N LEU A 439 14.57 20.23 30.11
CA LEU A 439 13.55 21.23 29.81
C LEU A 439 12.17 20.69 30.18
N LYS A 440 11.38 21.51 30.87
CA LYS A 440 9.95 21.22 31.10
C LYS A 440 9.16 21.70 29.88
N LEU A 441 8.28 20.84 29.37
CA LEU A 441 7.51 21.08 28.14
C LEU A 441 6.21 21.89 28.36
N ASP A 442 5.93 22.26 29.61
CA ASP A 442 4.76 23.05 30.02
C ASP A 442 5.02 24.58 30.06
N GLY A 443 6.18 25.02 29.56
CA GLY A 443 6.61 26.41 29.59
C GLY A 443 7.19 26.89 30.91
N THR A 444 7.26 26.03 31.93
CA THR A 444 7.94 26.37 33.18
C THR A 444 9.44 26.58 32.93
N GLU A 445 10.01 27.61 33.57
CA GLU A 445 11.44 27.90 33.48
C GLU A 445 12.31 26.72 33.96
N SER A 446 13.32 26.42 33.15
CA SER A 446 14.48 25.60 33.48
C SER A 446 15.71 26.50 33.58
N ILE A 447 16.51 26.35 34.64
CA ILE A 447 17.70 27.15 34.89
C ILE A 447 18.95 26.27 34.77
N ALA A 448 19.89 26.69 33.95
CA ALA A 448 21.22 26.09 33.81
C ALA A 448 22.30 27.18 33.87
N GLU A 449 23.57 26.79 33.99
CA GLU A 449 24.69 27.75 33.99
C GLU A 449 25.34 27.83 32.60
N LEU A 450 25.53 29.04 32.08
CA LEU A 450 26.25 29.33 30.83
C LEU A 450 27.12 30.57 31.03
N PHE A 451 28.43 30.47 30.75
CA PHE A 451 29.40 31.55 30.98
C PHE A 451 29.42 32.08 32.44
N ASN A 452 29.30 31.20 33.42
CA ASN A 452 29.19 31.56 34.85
C ASN A 452 27.99 32.47 35.15
N ALA A 453 26.94 32.40 34.32
CA ALA A 453 25.70 33.14 34.48
C ALA A 453 24.49 32.23 34.31
N PRO A 454 23.36 32.52 34.97
CA PRO A 454 22.14 31.76 34.78
C PRO A 454 21.61 31.93 33.36
N ARG A 455 21.38 30.81 32.68
CA ARG A 455 20.56 30.71 31.49
C ARG A 455 19.18 30.24 31.92
N VAL A 456 18.17 31.07 31.66
CA VAL A 456 16.77 30.73 31.82
C VAL A 456 16.26 30.24 30.48
N THR A 457 15.63 29.08 30.46
CA THR A 457 15.07 28.47 29.26
C THR A 457 13.62 28.05 29.50
N THR A 458 12.73 28.30 28.55
CA THR A 458 11.36 27.78 28.51
C THR A 458 11.19 26.91 27.26
N ALA A 459 10.32 25.90 27.34
CA ALA A 459 9.99 25.05 26.21
C ALA A 459 8.48 24.77 26.16
N THR A 460 7.86 25.00 25.01
CA THR A 460 6.42 24.81 24.81
C THR A 460 6.11 24.31 23.41
N TRP A 461 5.14 23.41 23.29
CA TRP A 461 4.57 23.04 22.00
C TRP A 461 3.72 24.17 21.42
N SER A 462 3.72 24.30 20.09
CA SER A 462 2.77 25.14 19.35
C SER A 462 1.33 24.69 19.63
N GLU A 463 0.33 25.54 19.36
CA GLU A 463 -1.09 25.17 19.49
C GLU A 463 -1.46 23.91 18.68
N LYS A 464 -0.78 23.70 17.55
CA LYS A 464 -0.95 22.51 16.71
C LYS A 464 -0.18 21.30 17.27
N GLY A 465 0.75 21.48 18.19
CA GLY A 465 1.61 20.40 18.69
C GLY A 465 2.61 19.88 17.66
N ASP A 466 2.86 20.61 16.57
CA ASP A 466 3.74 20.22 15.46
C ASP A 466 5.15 20.84 15.53
N MET A 467 5.36 21.75 16.49
CA MET A 467 6.59 22.50 16.66
C MET A 467 6.86 22.72 18.13
N LEU A 468 8.07 22.37 18.56
CA LEU A 468 8.55 22.72 19.89
C LEU A 468 9.29 24.06 19.79
N VAL A 469 8.86 25.03 20.59
CA VAL A 469 9.52 26.34 20.72
C VAL A 469 10.32 26.33 21.99
N ILE A 470 11.62 26.60 21.88
CA ILE A 470 12.54 26.72 23.02
C ILE A 470 13.08 28.15 23.03
N GLU A 471 12.85 28.87 24.11
CA GLU A 471 13.36 30.23 24.28
C GLU A 471 14.38 30.23 25.41
N SER A 472 15.52 30.88 25.19
CA SER A 472 16.57 30.98 26.19
C SER A 472 17.09 32.41 26.32
N LYS A 473 17.43 32.79 27.54
CA LYS A 473 17.99 34.10 27.89
C LYS A 473 19.09 33.95 28.93
N THR A 474 20.21 34.62 28.68
CA THR A 474 21.35 34.69 29.61
C THR A 474 21.83 36.13 29.71
N THR A 475 22.07 36.59 30.93
CA THR A 475 22.68 37.91 31.18
C THR A 475 23.99 37.72 31.94
N PHE A 476 25.09 38.19 31.37
CA PHE A 476 26.42 38.11 31.99
C PHE A 476 27.18 39.43 31.86
N THR A 477 28.25 39.60 32.63
CA THR A 477 29.05 40.84 32.60
C THR A 477 30.33 40.63 31.81
N ARG A 478 30.63 41.54 30.86
CA ARG A 478 31.91 41.57 30.14
C ARG A 478 32.45 42.99 30.11
N GLY A 479 33.66 43.20 30.64
CA GLY A 479 34.26 44.54 30.72
C GLY A 479 33.45 45.53 31.58
N GLY A 480 32.78 45.04 32.63
CA GLY A 480 31.95 45.87 33.53
C GLY A 480 30.59 46.29 32.97
N ARG A 481 30.21 45.82 31.77
CA ARG A 481 28.89 46.07 31.17
C ARG A 481 28.06 44.79 31.13
N PRO A 482 26.76 44.85 31.45
CA PRO A 482 25.86 43.73 31.24
C PRO A 482 25.69 43.48 29.73
N ILE A 483 25.85 42.23 29.33
CA ILE A 483 25.53 41.73 28.00
C ILE A 483 24.37 40.76 28.17
N GLU A 484 23.32 40.97 27.38
CA GLU A 484 22.21 40.03 27.26
C GLU A 484 22.37 39.23 25.96
N MET A 485 22.14 37.93 26.06
CA MET A 485 21.99 37.04 24.93
C MET A 485 20.64 36.35 25.04
N SER A 486 19.96 36.25 23.90
CA SER A 486 18.72 35.50 23.77
C SER A 486 18.75 34.63 22.53
N ALA A 487 18.03 33.51 22.58
CA ALA A 487 17.81 32.67 21.42
C ALA A 487 16.41 32.04 21.47
N THR A 488 15.76 31.98 20.32
CA THR A 488 14.54 31.23 20.08
C THR A 488 14.86 30.13 19.08
N GLU A 489 14.62 28.88 19.47
CA GLU A 489 14.72 27.72 18.59
C GLU A 489 13.32 27.18 18.30
N LYS A 490 13.04 26.89 17.03
CA LYS A 490 11.81 26.22 16.58
C LYS A 490 12.16 24.86 15.99
N TRP A 491 11.73 23.81 16.67
CA TRP A 491 12.06 22.43 16.35
C TRP A 491 10.88 21.78 15.64
N ARG A 492 11.12 21.19 14.46
CA ARG A 492 10.09 20.50 13.67
C ARG A 492 10.62 19.16 13.20
N LEU A 493 9.80 18.12 13.38
CA LEU A 493 10.03 16.84 12.73
C LEU A 493 9.50 16.89 11.29
N GLN A 494 10.30 16.36 10.38
CA GLN A 494 9.97 16.20 8.97
C GLN A 494 10.17 14.73 8.59
N LYS A 495 9.63 14.32 7.43
CA LYS A 495 9.75 12.95 6.89
C LYS A 495 9.47 11.87 7.95
N ARG A 496 8.30 11.98 8.60
CA ARG A 496 7.82 11.03 9.65
C ARG A 496 8.80 10.83 10.81
N GLY A 497 9.48 11.90 11.21
CA GLY A 497 10.41 11.86 12.34
C GLY A 497 11.80 11.32 12.01
N LEU A 498 12.16 11.25 10.72
CA LEU A 498 13.53 10.93 10.28
C LEU A 498 14.42 12.17 10.16
N ILE A 499 13.83 13.35 10.03
CA ILE A 499 14.55 14.62 9.94
C ILE A 499 14.08 15.55 11.06
N LEU A 500 15.02 16.17 11.77
CA LEU A 500 14.78 17.23 12.74
C LEU A 500 15.35 18.53 12.17
N SER A 501 14.47 19.52 11.97
CA SER A 501 14.86 20.88 11.58
C SER A 501 14.76 21.79 12.80
N ILE A 502 15.83 22.53 13.08
CA ILE A 502 15.93 23.52 14.15
C ILE A 502 16.20 24.88 13.52
N GLU A 503 15.20 25.74 13.49
CA GLU A 503 15.36 27.15 13.12
C GLU A 503 15.72 27.94 14.38
N GLU A 504 16.95 28.44 14.47
CA GLU A 504 17.42 29.26 15.58
C GLU A 504 17.49 30.73 15.15
N THR A 505 16.85 31.60 15.91
CA THR A 505 17.08 33.06 15.86
C THR A 505 17.73 33.49 17.17
N ALA A 506 18.92 34.09 17.12
CA ALA A 506 19.68 34.47 18.30
C ALA A 506 20.17 35.92 18.24
N THR A 507 20.01 36.64 19.34
CA THR A 507 20.60 37.97 19.57
C THR A 507 21.84 37.80 20.44
N THR A 508 23.00 38.12 19.87
CA THR A 508 24.29 37.96 20.55
C THR A 508 25.05 39.28 20.61
N PHE A 509 26.20 39.31 21.32
CA PHE A 509 27.10 40.46 21.28
C PHE A 509 27.66 40.79 19.88
N ARG A 510 27.46 39.90 18.89
CA ARG A 510 27.86 40.10 17.48
C ARG A 510 26.70 40.55 16.58
N GLY A 511 25.52 40.77 17.14
CA GLY A 511 24.28 41.09 16.42
C GLY A 511 23.30 39.91 16.40
N GLU A 512 22.23 40.10 15.63
CA GLU A 512 21.21 39.08 15.38
C GLU A 512 21.67 38.11 14.28
N ARG A 513 21.28 36.85 14.42
CA ARG A 513 21.47 35.82 13.41
C ARG A 513 20.26 34.90 13.35
N THR A 514 20.02 34.34 12.16
CA THR A 514 19.06 33.27 11.95
C THR A 514 19.75 32.16 11.16
N VAL A 515 19.64 30.93 11.64
CA VAL A 515 20.16 29.73 10.99
C VAL A 515 19.12 28.63 11.04
N THR A 516 19.14 27.72 10.08
CA THR A 516 18.35 26.49 10.09
C THR A 516 19.31 25.31 10.08
N MET A 517 19.35 24.56 11.18
CA MET A 517 20.16 23.37 11.34
C MET A 517 19.29 22.15 11.09
N VAL A 518 19.72 21.27 10.19
CA VAL A 518 19.01 20.03 9.83
C VAL A 518 19.79 18.84 10.38
N TYR A 519 19.08 17.90 10.98
CA TYR A 519 19.63 16.68 11.52
C TYR A 519 18.89 15.44 10.99
N LYS A 520 19.65 14.39 10.71
CA LYS A 520 19.13 13.07 10.32
C LYS A 520 19.14 12.11 11.50
N LYS A 521 18.04 11.40 11.71
CA LYS A 521 17.94 10.37 12.74
C LYS A 521 18.83 9.17 12.41
N GLN A 522 19.58 8.69 13.39
CA GLN A 522 20.48 7.54 13.26
C GLN A 522 19.75 6.21 13.43
#